data_AF-A0AAJ1X7B4-F1
#
_entry.id   AF-A0AAJ1X7B4-F1
#
_cell.length_a   1.000
_cell.length_b   1.000
_cell.length_c   1.000
_cell.angle_alpha   90.00
_cell.angle_beta   90.00
_cell.angle_gamma   90.00
#
_symmetry.space_group_name_H-M   'P 1'
#
loop_
_entity.id
_entity.type
_entity.pdbx_description
1 polymer ?
#
loop_
_entity_poly.entity_id
_entity_poly.type
_entity_poly.pdbx_seq_one_letter_code
_entity_poly.pdbx_strand_id
1 'polypeptide(L)'
;GEWSKTIRSWTLPGIPESIQVTSTSTSNTLTWNPVRGATGYDIEIQGNSVNVGSSPTFTDTDVNSNTQRTYRVRAKNSSGAGKWTDIIAKTTLPDIPQNLYGIPKDTQIILMWDSVAGAREYELEIDDQTII
;
A
#
# COMPACT_ATOMS: atom_id res chain seq x y z
N GLY A 1 -8.23 38.83 42.05
CA GLY A 1 -7.19 39.00 41.04
C GLY A 1 -7.75 38.56 39.71
N GLU A 2 -7.51 39.33 38.66
CA GLU A 2 -7.88 38.97 37.28
C GLU A 2 -7.16 37.69 36.87
N TRP A 3 -7.87 36.78 36.20
CA TRP A 3 -7.25 35.57 35.66
C TRP A 3 -6.28 35.92 34.53
N SER A 4 -5.22 35.13 34.38
CA SER A 4 -4.35 35.21 33.20
C SER A 4 -5.11 34.78 31.94
N LYS A 5 -4.56 35.14 30.76
CA LYS A 5 -5.10 34.69 29.47
C LYS A 5 -5.03 33.16 29.37
N THR A 6 -6.06 32.54 28.81
CA THR A 6 -6.08 31.09 28.53
C THR A 6 -5.00 30.71 27.53
N ILE A 7 -4.22 29.67 27.85
CA ILE A 7 -3.28 29.01 26.93
C ILE A 7 -3.93 27.72 26.43
N ARG A 8 -3.89 27.48 25.12
CA ARG A 8 -4.24 26.18 24.53
C ARG A 8 -2.95 25.47 24.12
N SER A 9 -2.75 24.25 24.60
CA SER A 9 -1.63 23.40 24.20
C SER A 9 -2.17 22.05 23.74
N TRP A 10 -1.66 21.55 22.62
CA TRP A 10 -1.97 20.22 22.12
C TRP A 10 -0.91 19.23 22.61
N THR A 11 -1.35 18.03 23.00
CA THR A 11 -0.42 16.90 23.13
C THR A 11 0.03 16.43 21.74
N LEU A 12 1.07 15.60 21.69
CA LEU A 12 1.41 14.89 20.46
C LEU A 12 0.21 14.02 20.01
N PRO A 13 0.00 13.87 18.70
CA PRO A 13 -1.03 12.98 18.19
C PRO A 13 -0.78 11.52 18.59
N GLY A 14 -1.87 10.75 18.67
CA GLY A 14 -1.80 9.29 18.88
C GLY A 14 -1.18 8.53 17.70
N ILE A 15 -0.95 7.24 17.89
CA ILE A 15 -0.51 6.33 16.84
C ILE A 15 -1.69 6.08 15.89
N PRO A 16 -1.52 6.16 14.56
CA PRO A 16 -2.54 5.73 13.61
C PRO A 16 -2.95 4.26 13.83
N GLU A 17 -4.25 3.99 13.80
CA GLU A 17 -4.81 2.64 14.03
C GLU A 17 -5.55 2.14 12.78
N SER A 18 -5.87 0.83 12.78
CA SER A 18 -6.65 0.16 11.72
C SER A 18 -6.04 0.32 10.32
N ILE A 19 -4.71 0.24 10.22
CA ILE A 19 -4.01 0.41 8.94
C ILE A 19 -4.32 -0.77 8.03
N GLN A 20 -4.80 -0.48 6.83
CA GLN A 20 -5.03 -1.44 5.75
C GLN A 20 -4.09 -1.15 4.61
N VAL A 21 -3.62 -2.21 3.94
CA VAL A 21 -2.78 -2.08 2.74
C VAL A 21 -3.34 -2.95 1.63
N THR A 22 -3.78 -2.31 0.54
CA THR A 22 -4.17 -2.96 -0.71
C THR A 22 -3.05 -2.83 -1.73
N SER A 23 -2.90 -3.84 -2.58
CA SER A 23 -1.77 -3.94 -3.51
C SER A 23 -2.28 -4.17 -4.93
N THR A 24 -1.62 -3.54 -5.89
CA THR A 24 -1.66 -3.89 -7.31
C THR A 24 -0.31 -4.50 -7.70
N SER A 25 -0.11 -4.81 -8.99
CA SER A 25 1.21 -5.20 -9.47
C SER A 25 2.23 -4.06 -9.41
N THR A 26 1.78 -2.79 -9.35
CA THR A 26 2.67 -1.62 -9.43
C THR A 26 2.57 -0.63 -8.27
N SER A 27 1.71 -0.91 -7.29
CA SER A 27 1.49 0.01 -6.17
C SER A 27 0.98 -0.66 -4.90
N ASN A 28 1.22 0.01 -3.78
CA ASN A 28 0.57 -0.30 -2.50
C ASN A 28 -0.15 0.94 -1.98
N THR A 29 -1.44 0.82 -1.68
CA THR A 29 -2.24 1.89 -1.08
C THR A 29 -2.46 1.59 0.40
N LEU A 30 -1.98 2.48 1.25
CA LEU A 30 -2.17 2.46 2.69
C LEU A 30 -3.36 3.35 3.05
N THR A 31 -4.27 2.86 3.88
CA THR A 31 -5.37 3.65 4.46
C THR A 31 -5.43 3.41 5.96
N TRP A 32 -5.84 4.42 6.72
CA TRP A 32 -5.95 4.33 8.18
C TRP A 32 -7.05 5.24 8.72
N ASN A 33 -7.37 5.13 10.01
CA ASN A 33 -8.34 6.02 10.65
C ASN A 33 -7.72 7.40 10.93
N PRO A 34 -8.44 8.52 10.71
CA PRO A 34 -7.98 9.85 11.09
C PRO A 34 -7.62 9.93 12.59
N VAL A 35 -6.43 10.45 12.89
CA VAL A 35 -5.97 10.65 14.28
C VAL A 35 -6.45 12.02 14.77
N ARG A 36 -7.18 12.02 15.89
CA ARG A 36 -7.67 13.27 16.50
C ARG A 36 -6.51 14.19 16.86
N GLY A 37 -6.60 15.44 16.41
CA GLY A 37 -5.58 16.47 16.66
C GLY A 37 -4.36 16.38 15.75
N ALA A 38 -4.34 15.46 14.77
CA ALA A 38 -3.35 15.46 13.71
C ALA A 38 -3.66 16.54 12.67
N THR A 39 -2.64 17.25 12.20
CA THR A 39 -2.72 18.16 11.06
C THR A 39 -1.97 17.61 9.84
N GLY A 40 -1.31 16.46 9.99
CA GLY A 40 -0.64 15.74 8.93
C GLY A 40 -0.19 14.34 9.36
N TYR A 41 0.43 13.65 8.42
CA TYR A 41 1.06 12.34 8.61
C TYR A 41 2.42 12.31 7.93
N ASP A 42 3.35 11.57 8.52
CA ASP A 42 4.55 11.10 7.83
C ASP A 42 4.42 9.58 7.63
N ILE A 43 4.96 9.09 6.52
CA ILE A 43 5.13 7.66 6.26
C ILE A 43 6.61 7.40 6.05
N GLU A 44 7.13 6.34 6.67
CA GLU A 44 8.44 5.81 6.32
C GLU A 44 8.28 4.63 5.36
N ILE A 45 9.00 4.67 4.25
CA ILE A 45 9.00 3.66 3.21
C ILE A 45 10.42 3.15 3.03
N GLN A 46 10.67 1.87 3.33
CA GLN A 46 12.01 1.28 3.26
C GLN A 46 13.08 2.12 3.97
N GLY A 47 12.74 2.65 5.16
CA GLY A 47 13.62 3.51 5.96
C GLY A 47 13.64 5.00 5.58
N ASN A 48 12.97 5.41 4.49
CA ASN A 48 12.91 6.81 4.06
C ASN A 48 11.58 7.47 4.45
N SER A 49 11.64 8.56 5.22
CA SER A 49 10.46 9.29 5.67
C SER A 49 9.96 10.30 4.62
N VAL A 50 8.66 10.32 4.39
CA VAL A 50 7.94 11.21 3.46
C VAL A 50 6.77 11.85 4.21
N ASN A 51 6.56 13.15 4.03
CA ASN A 51 5.36 13.85 4.53
C ASN A 51 4.24 13.71 3.50
N VAL A 52 3.08 13.20 3.92
CA VAL A 52 1.96 12.86 3.03
C VAL A 52 0.73 13.75 3.23
N GLY A 53 0.88 14.85 3.95
CA GLY A 53 -0.20 15.80 4.21
C GLY A 53 -1.21 15.26 5.23
N SER A 54 -2.44 15.75 5.19
CA SER A 54 -3.50 15.47 6.18
C SER A 54 -4.46 14.34 5.79
N SER A 55 -4.37 13.82 4.57
CA SER A 55 -5.21 12.72 4.12
C SER A 55 -4.80 11.42 4.82
N PRO A 56 -5.75 10.63 5.36
CA PRO A 56 -5.47 9.37 6.04
C PRO A 56 -5.29 8.21 5.03
N THR A 57 -4.61 8.50 3.92
CA THR A 57 -4.36 7.59 2.82
C THR A 57 -3.08 7.99 2.09
N PHE A 58 -2.37 7.01 1.56
CA PHE A 58 -1.20 7.23 0.72
C PHE A 58 -1.00 6.06 -0.24
N THR A 59 -0.66 6.36 -1.49
CA THR A 59 -0.33 5.35 -2.50
C THR A 59 1.15 5.44 -2.85
N ASP A 60 1.87 4.37 -2.58
CA ASP A 60 3.24 4.13 -3.05
C ASP A 60 3.15 3.59 -4.48
N THR A 61 3.35 4.44 -5.48
CA THR A 61 3.31 4.09 -6.92
C THR A 61 4.67 3.66 -7.44
N ASP A 62 4.71 3.19 -8.69
CA ASP A 62 5.95 2.89 -9.41
C ASP A 62 6.83 1.84 -8.69
N VAL A 63 6.18 0.92 -7.98
CA VAL A 63 6.82 -0.22 -7.33
C VAL A 63 6.83 -1.38 -8.33
N ASN A 64 7.94 -2.10 -8.45
CA ASN A 64 7.97 -3.29 -9.31
C ASN A 64 7.01 -4.37 -8.80
N SER A 65 6.53 -5.24 -9.68
CA SER A 65 5.70 -6.39 -9.30
C SER A 65 6.46 -7.37 -8.41
N ASN A 66 5.72 -8.14 -7.62
CA ASN A 66 6.25 -9.11 -6.67
C ASN A 66 7.39 -8.57 -5.77
N THR A 67 7.31 -7.29 -5.38
CA THR A 67 8.35 -6.62 -4.60
C THR A 67 7.83 -6.29 -3.21
N GLN A 68 8.56 -6.74 -2.18
CA GLN A 68 8.23 -6.44 -0.80
C GLN A 68 8.63 -4.99 -0.44
N ARG A 69 7.70 -4.27 0.17
CA ARG A 69 7.85 -2.93 0.71
C ARG A 69 7.54 -2.93 2.20
N THR A 70 8.30 -2.15 2.96
CA THR A 70 8.07 -1.94 4.39
C THR A 70 7.61 -0.51 4.64
N TYR A 71 6.61 -0.36 5.51
CA TYR A 71 5.97 0.89 5.82
C TYR A 71 5.80 1.08 7.32
N ARG A 72 5.80 2.32 7.79
CA ARG A 72 5.20 2.71 9.08
C ARG A 72 4.64 4.11 8.97
N VAL A 73 3.58 4.40 9.73
CA VAL A 73 2.85 5.68 9.66
C VAL A 73 2.92 6.37 11.02
N ARG A 74 3.04 7.70 11.05
CA ARG A 74 2.83 8.49 12.26
C ARG A 74 2.02 9.74 11.96
N ALA A 75 1.25 10.18 12.94
CA ALA A 75 0.55 11.45 12.90
C ALA A 75 1.42 12.59 13.43
N LYS A 76 1.19 13.82 12.96
CA LYS A 76 1.89 15.04 13.39
C LYS A 76 0.94 16.21 13.54
N ASN A 77 1.27 17.14 14.41
CA ASN A 77 0.61 18.43 14.56
C ASN A 77 1.61 19.54 14.89
N SER A 78 1.13 20.73 15.25
CA SER A 78 1.96 21.88 15.62
C SER A 78 2.86 21.62 16.85
N SER A 79 2.49 20.69 17.72
CA SER A 79 3.29 20.30 18.89
C SER A 79 4.38 19.28 18.53
N GLY A 80 4.34 18.69 17.33
CA GLY A 80 5.34 17.76 16.83
C GLY A 80 4.74 16.47 16.26
N ALA A 81 5.61 15.49 16.03
CA ALA A 81 5.23 14.18 15.54
C ALA A 81 4.97 13.19 16.68
N GLY A 82 3.91 12.39 16.55
CA GLY A 82 3.61 11.26 17.42
C GLY A 82 4.54 10.07 17.18
N LYS A 83 4.25 8.95 17.85
CA LYS A 83 4.98 7.70 17.66
C LYS A 83 4.64 7.06 16.32
N TRP A 84 5.61 6.32 15.78
CA TRP A 84 5.38 5.44 14.64
C TRP A 84 4.52 4.24 15.02
N THR A 85 3.80 3.71 14.04
CA THR A 85 3.24 2.36 14.10
C THR A 85 4.34 1.31 14.08
N ASP A 86 3.96 0.05 14.34
CA ASP A 86 4.80 -1.08 13.97
C ASP A 86 5.05 -1.11 12.46
N ILE A 87 6.10 -1.83 12.06
CA ILE A 87 6.45 -2.02 10.65
C ILE A 87 5.41 -2.92 9.99
N ILE A 88 4.92 -2.47 8.83
CA ILE A 88 3.98 -3.17 7.98
C ILE A 88 4.74 -3.59 6.73
N ALA A 89 4.84 -4.90 6.49
CA ALA A 89 5.42 -5.43 5.26
C ALA A 89 4.31 -5.83 4.28
N LYS A 90 4.40 -5.39 3.03
CA LYS A 90 3.47 -5.73 1.97
C LYS A 90 4.19 -5.95 0.65
N THR A 91 3.81 -6.99 -0.08
CA THR A 91 4.35 -7.32 -1.40
C THR A 91 3.33 -6.93 -2.47
N THR A 92 3.77 -6.25 -3.53
CA THR A 92 2.95 -6.00 -4.73
C THR A 92 2.56 -7.32 -5.38
N LEU A 93 1.45 -7.31 -6.12
CA LEU A 93 0.96 -8.52 -6.79
C LEU A 93 1.89 -8.94 -7.95
N PRO A 94 1.82 -10.20 -8.40
CA PRO A 94 2.40 -10.60 -9.67
C PRO A 94 1.84 -9.74 -10.82
N ASP A 95 2.62 -9.56 -11.86
CA ASP A 95 2.17 -8.84 -13.06
C ASP A 95 1.27 -9.71 -13.94
N ILE A 96 0.64 -9.11 -14.96
CA ILE A 96 -0.11 -9.89 -15.95
C ILE A 96 0.86 -10.72 -16.82
N PRO A 97 0.50 -11.95 -17.21
CA PRO A 97 1.25 -12.70 -18.21
C PRO A 97 1.29 -11.94 -19.54
N GLN A 98 2.46 -11.90 -20.18
CA GLN A 98 2.63 -11.27 -21.49
C GLN A 98 2.91 -12.31 -22.56
N ASN A 99 2.82 -11.89 -23.82
CA ASN A 99 3.11 -12.73 -24.98
C ASN A 99 2.32 -14.03 -24.99
N LEU A 100 1.02 -13.98 -24.69
CA LEU A 100 0.14 -15.12 -24.82
C LEU A 100 -0.04 -15.49 -26.29
N TYR A 101 0.31 -16.71 -26.66
CA TYR A 101 0.04 -17.26 -27.98
C TYR A 101 -0.32 -18.74 -27.91
N GLY A 102 -0.97 -19.23 -28.97
CA GLY A 102 -1.38 -20.62 -29.12
C GLY A 102 -0.69 -21.28 -30.31
N ILE A 103 -0.24 -22.52 -30.12
CA ILE A 103 0.22 -23.40 -31.21
C ILE A 103 -0.88 -24.42 -31.50
N PRO A 104 -1.61 -24.30 -32.63
CA PRO A 104 -2.65 -25.25 -32.96
C PRO A 104 -2.06 -26.61 -33.34
N LYS A 105 -2.76 -27.67 -32.91
CA LYS A 105 -2.60 -29.07 -33.33
C LYS A 105 -3.93 -29.54 -33.93
N ASP A 106 -4.03 -30.82 -34.24
CA ASP A 106 -5.24 -31.40 -34.82
C ASP A 106 -6.48 -31.27 -33.92
N THR A 107 -6.31 -31.49 -32.62
CA THR A 107 -7.37 -31.60 -31.60
C THR A 107 -7.06 -30.81 -30.33
N GLN A 108 -5.96 -30.05 -30.33
CA GLN A 108 -5.45 -29.35 -29.17
C GLN A 108 -4.87 -27.99 -29.57
N ILE A 109 -4.83 -27.06 -28.62
CA ILE A 109 -4.05 -25.83 -28.72
C ILE A 109 -3.09 -25.83 -27.54
N ILE A 110 -1.79 -25.67 -27.81
CA ILE A 110 -0.80 -25.48 -26.75
C ILE A 110 -0.69 -23.99 -26.50
N LEU A 111 -1.08 -23.56 -25.29
CA LEU A 111 -0.94 -22.16 -24.88
C LEU A 111 0.44 -21.93 -24.25
N MET A 112 1.05 -20.81 -24.62
CA MET A 112 2.34 -20.38 -24.10
C MET A 112 2.28 -18.89 -23.79
N TRP A 113 2.93 -18.49 -22.71
CA TRP A 113 3.06 -17.11 -22.27
C TRP A 113 4.36 -16.96 -21.48
N ASP A 114 4.78 -15.71 -21.27
CA ASP A 114 5.95 -15.42 -20.45
C ASP A 114 5.68 -15.72 -18.98
N SER A 115 6.63 -16.39 -18.32
CA SER A 115 6.55 -16.63 -16.88
C SER A 115 6.50 -15.32 -16.10
N VAL A 116 5.65 -15.25 -15.09
CA VAL A 116 5.45 -14.07 -14.25
C VAL A 116 6.11 -14.29 -12.90
N ALA A 117 7.00 -13.39 -12.50
CA ALA A 117 7.64 -13.46 -11.20
C ALA A 117 6.60 -13.40 -10.07
N GLY A 118 6.66 -14.38 -9.15
CA GLY A 118 5.74 -14.46 -8.01
C GLY A 118 4.39 -15.09 -8.30
N ALA A 119 4.05 -15.37 -9.57
CA ALA A 119 2.87 -16.17 -9.90
C ALA A 119 3.06 -17.61 -9.40
N ARG A 120 2.06 -18.13 -8.69
CA ARG A 120 2.03 -19.51 -8.18
C ARG A 120 1.13 -20.42 -8.99
N GLU A 121 0.14 -19.82 -9.64
CA GLU A 121 -0.87 -20.45 -10.47
C GLU A 121 -1.26 -19.45 -11.58
N TYR A 122 -1.86 -19.98 -12.63
CA TYR A 122 -2.41 -19.21 -13.74
C TYR A 122 -3.85 -19.66 -13.94
N GLU A 123 -4.79 -18.72 -13.99
CA GLU A 123 -6.16 -18.98 -14.39
C GLU A 123 -6.27 -18.76 -15.91
N LEU A 124 -6.95 -19.68 -16.60
CA LEU A 124 -7.21 -19.61 -18.03
C LEU A 124 -8.70 -19.43 -18.26
N GLU A 125 -9.09 -18.48 -19.11
CA GLU A 125 -10.46 -18.36 -19.58
C GLU A 125 -10.53 -18.82 -21.05
N ILE A 126 -11.39 -19.79 -21.33
CA ILE A 126 -11.64 -20.33 -22.67
C ILE A 126 -13.14 -20.30 -22.91
N ASP A 127 -13.58 -19.60 -23.95
CA ASP A 127 -14.99 -19.46 -24.32
C ASP A 127 -15.89 -19.04 -23.13
N ASP A 128 -15.49 -17.98 -22.42
CA ASP A 128 -16.13 -17.45 -21.21
C ASP A 128 -16.19 -18.43 -20.01
N GLN A 129 -15.40 -19.52 -20.05
CA GLN A 129 -15.24 -20.46 -18.94
C GLN A 129 -13.84 -20.36 -18.33
N THR A 130 -13.79 -20.08 -17.03
CA THR A 130 -12.54 -20.08 -16.26
C THR A 130 -12.14 -21.49 -15.84
N ILE A 131 -10.87 -21.81 -16.00
CA ILE A 131 -10.22 -23.07 -15.64
C ILE A 131 -8.97 -22.72 -14.81
N ILE A 132 -8.73 -23.47 -13.74
CA ILE A 132 -7.59 -23.31 -12.81
C ILE A 132 -6.65 -24.51 -12.96
#